data_AF-A0A2H0Y605-F1
#
_entry.id   AF-A0A2H0Y605-F1
#
_cell.length_a   1.000
_cell.length_b   1.000
_cell.length_c   1.000
_cell.angle_alpha   90.00
_cell.angle_beta   90.00
_cell.angle_gamma   90.00
#
_symmetry.space_group_name_H-M   'P 1'
#
loop_
_entity.id
_entity.type
_entity.pdbx_description
1 polymer ?
#
loop_
_entity_poly.entity_id
_entity_poly.type
_entity_poly.pdbx_seq_one_letter_code
_entity_poly.pdbx_strand_id
1 'polypeptide(L)'
;MNRKGFTLVEIMIVVAIIALLAAIAIPNLLSARRTANTAAAKANVRSLSTAAETFSVAHSGTYPAKVGSATDAGGLYDFINSASSYCNASVQGY
;
A
#
# COMPACT_ATOMS: atom_id res chain seq x y z
N MET A 1 43.05 -14.42 29.36
CA MET A 1 42.04 -13.78 28.49
C MET A 1 40.66 -14.18 28.98
N ASN A 2 39.99 -13.33 29.76
CA ASN A 2 38.69 -13.65 30.36
C ASN A 2 37.58 -13.37 29.34
N ARG A 3 37.13 -14.42 28.65
CA ARG A 3 35.91 -14.38 27.84
C ARG A 3 34.71 -14.36 28.79
N LYS A 4 34.07 -13.20 28.94
CA LYS A 4 32.72 -13.11 29.51
C LYS A 4 31.75 -13.74 28.50
N GLY A 5 31.14 -14.86 28.88
CA GLY A 5 30.03 -15.46 28.13
C GLY A 5 28.73 -14.75 28.47
N PHE A 6 27.85 -14.63 27.48
CA PHE A 6 26.45 -14.23 27.69
C PHE A 6 25.78 -15.25 28.62
N THR A 7 25.05 -14.79 29.62
CA THR A 7 24.29 -15.70 30.47
C THR A 7 22.99 -16.09 29.77
N LEU A 8 22.56 -17.35 29.92
CA LEU A 8 21.30 -17.82 29.33
C LEU A 8 20.10 -17.02 29.87
N VAL A 9 20.14 -16.65 31.16
CA VAL A 9 19.10 -15.85 31.82
C VAL A 9 18.94 -14.47 31.18
N GLU A 10 20.05 -13.86 30.79
CA GLU A 10 20.08 -12.53 30.16
C GLU A 10 19.44 -12.56 28.78
N ILE A 11 19.59 -13.64 28.02
CA ILE A 11 18.84 -13.81 26.77
C ILE A 11 17.37 -14.13 27.04
N MET A 12 17.04 -14.97 28.03
CA MET A 12 15.66 -15.37 28.30
C MET A 12 14.75 -14.20 28.67
N ILE A 13 15.20 -13.28 29.53
CA ILE A 13 14.37 -12.13 29.90
C ILE A 13 14.18 -11.16 28.72
N VAL A 14 15.18 -11.05 27.84
CA VAL A 14 15.12 -10.18 26.67
C VAL A 14 14.08 -10.69 25.67
N VAL A 15 14.09 -11.99 25.32
CA VAL A 15 13.04 -12.52 24.43
C VAL A 15 11.66 -12.49 25.06
N ALA A 16 11.55 -12.63 26.39
CA ALA A 16 10.26 -12.49 27.09
C ALA A 16 9.67 -11.07 26.93
N ILE A 17 10.49 -10.03 27.10
CA ILE A 17 10.04 -8.64 26.94
C ILE A 17 9.71 -8.34 25.46
N ILE A 18 10.54 -8.80 24.51
CA ILE A 18 10.27 -8.63 23.07
C ILE A 18 8.96 -9.31 22.68
N ALA A 19 8.69 -10.52 23.19
CA ALA A 19 7.43 -11.23 22.92
C ALA A 19 6.21 -10.47 23.45
N LEU A 20 6.31 -9.88 24.66
CA LEU A 20 5.25 -9.05 25.23
C LEU A 20 4.97 -7.81 24.37
N LEU A 21 6.02 -7.09 23.96
CA LEU A 21 5.89 -5.92 23.10
C LEU A 21 5.32 -6.29 21.72
N ALA A 22 5.80 -7.39 21.13
CA ALA A 22 5.33 -7.87 19.83
C ALA A 22 3.86 -8.28 19.86
N ALA A 23 3.40 -8.94 20.94
CA ALA A 23 2.01 -9.34 21.10
C ALA A 23 1.02 -8.16 21.06
N ILE A 24 1.41 -7.00 21.61
CA ILE A 24 0.59 -5.77 21.57
C ILE A 24 0.77 -5.02 20.25
N ALA A 25 2.00 -4.99 19.71
CA ALA A 25 2.33 -4.21 18.53
C ALA A 25 1.79 -4.81 17.21
N ILE A 26 1.85 -6.14 17.04
CA ILE A 26 1.44 -6.84 15.82
C ILE A 26 -0.03 -6.59 15.44
N PRO A 27 -1.03 -6.76 16.33
CA PRO A 27 -2.43 -6.54 15.95
C PRO A 27 -2.70 -5.07 15.57
N ASN A 28 -2.08 -4.12 16.26
CA ASN A 28 -2.19 -2.70 15.94
C ASN A 28 -1.56 -2.39 14.57
N LEU A 29 -0.36 -2.93 14.31
CA LEU A 29 0.33 -2.80 13.03
C LEU A 29 -0.51 -3.37 11.87
N LEU A 30 -1.16 -4.52 12.08
CA LEU A 30 -1.98 -5.15 11.06
C LEU A 30 -3.24 -4.32 10.74
N SER A 31 -3.88 -3.75 11.77
CA SER A 31 -5.00 -2.82 11.61
C SER A 31 -4.59 -1.53 10.88
N ALA A 32 -3.45 -0.95 11.27
CA ALA A 32 -2.89 0.23 10.63
C ALA A 32 -2.56 -0.01 9.15
N ARG A 33 -1.98 -1.18 8.82
CA ARG A 33 -1.73 -1.60 7.43
C ARG A 33 -3.01 -1.72 6.61
N ARG A 34 -4.07 -2.34 7.15
CA ARG A 34 -5.37 -2.39 6.47
C ARG A 34 -5.91 -1.00 6.20
N THR A 35 -5.91 -0.14 7.20
CA THR A 35 -6.39 1.24 7.08
C THR A 35 -5.58 2.00 6.04
N ALA A 36 -4.24 1.91 6.07
CA ALA A 36 -3.36 2.52 5.09
C ALA A 36 -3.63 2.02 3.65
N ASN A 37 -3.84 0.72 3.47
CA ASN A 37 -4.19 0.15 2.16
C ASN A 37 -5.54 0.67 1.66
N THR A 38 -6.56 0.75 2.53
CA THR A 38 -7.87 1.31 2.14
C THR A 38 -7.77 2.81 1.83
N ALA A 39 -6.94 3.56 2.54
CA ALA A 39 -6.70 4.97 2.28
C ALA A 39 -5.97 5.18 0.95
N ALA A 40 -4.94 4.37 0.66
CA ALA A 40 -4.23 4.38 -0.61
C ALA A 40 -5.17 4.04 -1.79
N ALA A 41 -6.01 3.01 -1.64
CA ALA A 41 -7.00 2.65 -2.65
C ALA A 41 -7.98 3.80 -2.94
N LYS A 42 -8.49 4.46 -1.88
CA LYS A 42 -9.37 5.65 -2.03
C LYS A 42 -8.66 6.80 -2.74
N ALA A 43 -7.41 7.09 -2.37
CA ALA A 43 -6.61 8.13 -3.01
C ALA A 43 -6.42 7.84 -4.51
N ASN A 44 -6.12 6.58 -4.85
CA ASN A 44 -5.91 6.17 -6.22
C ASN A 44 -7.17 6.31 -7.08
N VAL A 45 -8.34 5.89 -6.56
CA VAL A 45 -9.62 6.07 -7.26
C VAL A 45 -9.93 7.56 -7.47
N ARG A 46 -9.65 8.41 -6.48
CA ARG A 46 -9.83 9.86 -6.62
C ARG A 46 -8.94 10.44 -7.72
N SER A 47 -7.67 10.05 -7.76
CA SER A 47 -6.73 10.45 -8.82
C SER A 47 -7.22 9.99 -10.21
N LEU A 48 -7.75 8.77 -10.33
CA LEU A 48 -8.35 8.27 -11.57
C LEU A 48 -9.60 9.06 -11.99
N SER A 49 -10.46 9.42 -11.05
CA SER A 49 -11.65 10.24 -11.32
C SER A 49 -11.26 11.61 -11.88
N THR A 50 -10.29 12.27 -11.25
CA THR A 50 -9.77 13.56 -11.72
C THR A 50 -9.12 13.43 -13.10
N ALA A 51 -8.36 12.37 -13.33
CA ALA A 51 -7.77 12.07 -14.64
C ALA A 51 -8.84 11.87 -15.72
N ALA A 52 -9.89 11.10 -15.43
CA ALA A 52 -10.97 10.83 -16.37
C ALA A 52 -11.77 12.12 -16.70
N GLU A 53 -12.00 12.98 -15.72
CA GLU A 53 -12.62 14.30 -15.91
C GLU A 53 -11.72 15.23 -16.72
N THR A 54 -10.41 15.23 -16.48
CA THR A 54 -9.45 16.01 -17.27
C THR A 54 -9.44 15.53 -18.74
N PHE A 55 -9.49 14.22 -18.96
CA PHE A 55 -9.61 13.65 -20.29
C PHE A 55 -10.92 14.05 -20.98
N SER A 56 -12.06 14.01 -20.27
CA SER A 56 -13.35 14.36 -20.86
C SER A 56 -13.42 15.83 -21.26
N VAL A 57 -12.83 16.73 -20.47
CA VAL A 57 -12.70 18.15 -20.84
C VAL A 57 -11.90 18.32 -22.14
N ALA A 58 -10.81 17.56 -22.31
CA ALA A 58 -9.99 17.62 -23.53
C ALA A 58 -10.66 16.96 -24.75
N HIS A 59 -11.54 15.97 -24.54
CA HIS A 59 -12.14 15.15 -25.60
C HIS A 59 -13.65 15.38 -25.76
N SER A 60 -14.07 16.65 -25.67
CA SER A 60 -15.46 17.07 -25.96
C SER A 60 -16.52 16.31 -25.15
N GLY A 61 -16.26 16.07 -23.87
CA GLY A 61 -17.17 15.37 -22.95
C GLY A 61 -17.10 13.85 -23.02
N THR A 62 -16.22 13.27 -23.83
CA THR A 62 -16.08 11.81 -23.95
C THR A 62 -15.15 11.26 -22.87
N TYR A 63 -15.62 10.29 -22.09
CA TYR A 63 -14.79 9.60 -21.10
C TYR A 63 -13.94 8.48 -21.73
N PRO A 64 -12.76 8.18 -21.18
CA PRO A 64 -11.89 7.15 -21.73
C PRO A 64 -12.53 5.76 -21.60
N ALA A 65 -12.70 5.05 -22.72
CA ALA A 65 -13.32 3.71 -22.76
C ALA A 65 -12.44 2.61 -22.16
N LYS A 66 -11.14 2.86 -22.05
CA LYS A 66 -10.16 1.99 -21.39
C LYS A 66 -9.19 2.86 -20.60
N VAL A 67 -8.73 2.34 -19.47
CA VAL A 67 -7.78 3.05 -18.60
C VAL A 67 -6.53 3.45 -19.41
N GLY A 68 -6.02 2.57 -20.28
CA GLY A 68 -4.86 2.85 -21.14
C GLY A 68 -5.10 3.78 -22.35
N SER A 69 -6.32 4.25 -22.59
CA SER A 69 -6.64 5.16 -23.71
C SER A 69 -6.43 6.64 -23.38
N ALA A 70 -6.05 6.97 -22.14
CA ALA A 70 -5.74 8.33 -21.70
C ALA A 70 -4.29 8.75 -22.01
N THR A 71 -3.70 8.28 -23.12
CA THR A 71 -2.34 8.61 -23.55
C THR A 71 -2.13 10.10 -23.83
N ASP A 72 -3.21 10.82 -24.11
CA ASP A 72 -3.16 12.21 -24.57
C ASP A 72 -3.37 13.21 -23.40
N ALA A 73 -3.74 12.70 -22.22
CA ALA A 73 -3.83 13.47 -20.99
C ALA A 73 -2.48 13.45 -20.24
N GLY A 74 -1.49 14.15 -20.80
CA GLY A 74 -0.30 14.65 -20.09
C GLY A 74 0.32 13.75 -19.01
N GLY A 75 0.79 12.55 -19.36
CA GLY A 75 1.68 11.74 -18.50
C GLY A 75 1.00 10.76 -17.54
N LEU A 76 -0.29 10.45 -17.72
CA LEU A 76 -1.02 9.52 -16.83
C LEU A 76 -0.80 8.03 -17.14
N TYR A 77 -0.05 7.69 -18.20
CA TYR A 77 0.20 6.31 -18.63
C TYR A 77 0.92 5.45 -17.56
N ASP A 78 1.78 6.05 -16.75
CA ASP A 78 2.54 5.32 -15.71
C ASP A 78 1.71 5.02 -14.45
N PHE A 79 0.82 5.96 -14.06
CA PHE A 79 -0.09 5.76 -12.93
C PHE A 79 -1.14 4.68 -13.25
N ILE A 80 -1.58 4.60 -14.50
CA ILE A 80 -2.62 3.70 -14.97
C ILE A 80 -2.13 2.25 -15.16
N ASN A 81 -0.90 2.06 -15.64
CA ASN A 81 -0.29 0.72 -15.66
C ASN A 81 -0.07 0.18 -14.24
N SER A 82 0.22 1.07 -13.28
CA SER A 82 0.23 0.73 -11.85
C SER A 82 -1.18 0.52 -11.28
N ALA A 83 -2.20 1.21 -11.81
CA ALA A 83 -3.61 1.03 -11.41
C ALA A 83 -4.20 -0.29 -11.91
N SER A 84 -3.74 -0.76 -13.06
CA SER A 84 -4.04 -2.09 -13.58
C SER A 84 -3.55 -3.18 -12.63
N SER A 85 -2.47 -2.92 -11.87
CA SER A 85 -2.04 -3.77 -10.76
C SER A 85 -2.98 -3.73 -9.55
N TYR A 86 -3.83 -2.71 -9.34
CA TYR A 86 -4.77 -2.69 -8.20
C TYR A 86 -6.11 -3.36 -8.49
N CYS A 87 -6.58 -3.34 -9.74
CA CYS A 87 -7.77 -4.09 -10.16
C CYS A 87 -7.46 -5.52 -10.65
N ASN A 88 -6.20 -5.81 -11.00
CA ASN A 88 -5.72 -7.17 -11.32
C ASN A 88 -4.96 -7.84 -10.14
N ALA A 89 -4.43 -7.10 -9.18
CA ALA A 89 -4.04 -7.72 -7.90
C ALA A 89 -5.30 -7.87 -7.05
N SER A 90 -6.02 -8.97 -7.28
CA SER A 90 -6.63 -9.66 -6.15
C SER A 90 -5.53 -9.83 -5.11
N VAL A 91 -5.54 -9.00 -4.06
CA VAL A 91 -4.62 -9.12 -2.92
C VAL A 91 -4.93 -10.46 -2.27
N GLN A 92 -4.21 -11.48 -2.71
CA GLN A 92 -4.12 -12.79 -2.08
C GLN A 92 -3.44 -12.56 -0.73
N GLY A 93 -4.25 -12.33 0.31
CA GLY A 93 -3.71 -11.91 1.60
C GLY A 93 -4.74 -11.66 2.71
N TYR A 94 -6.04 -11.82 2.41
CA TYR A 94 -7.02 -12.35 3.35
C TYR A 94 -7.72 -13.51 2.66
#